data_AF-A0A1H1EVN9-F1
#
_entry.id   AF-A0A1H1EVN9-F1
#
_cell.length_a   1.000
_cell.length_b   1.000
_cell.length_c   1.000
_cell.angle_alpha   90.00
_cell.angle_beta   90.00
_cell.angle_gamma   90.00
#
_symmetry.space_group_name_H-M   'P 1'
#
loop_
_entity.id
_entity.type
_entity.pdbx_description
1 polymer ?
#
loop_
_entity_poly.entity_id
_entity_poly.type
_entity_poly.pdbx_seq_one_letter_code
_entity_poly.pdbx_strand_id
1 'polypeptide(L)'
;MASELAALDPKELILVVIAFVGLVPVLLLSSSRSKLFTGGYLLLCVGAVVTNLEAVVLGDVLNVVEHAVGIAGAGVVFFVAAYTRRRRVLAEGE
;
A
#
# COMPACT_ATOMS: atom_id res chain seq x y z
N MET A 1 -14.59 10.20 21.21
CA MET A 1 -13.45 9.26 21.27
C MET A 1 -13.88 7.80 21.29
N ALA A 2 -14.61 7.29 22.30
CA ALA A 2 -15.04 5.88 22.32
C ALA A 2 -15.94 5.48 21.12
N SER A 3 -16.79 6.41 20.63
CA SER A 3 -17.65 6.18 19.46
C SER A 3 -16.91 6.18 18.13
N GLU A 4 -15.76 6.85 18.02
CA GLU A 4 -15.00 6.95 16.76
C GLU A 4 -14.09 5.73 16.57
N LEU A 5 -13.58 5.18 17.67
CA LEU A 5 -12.87 3.89 17.67
C LEU A 5 -13.78 2.71 17.30
N ALA A 6 -15.09 2.82 17.52
CA ALA A 6 -16.06 1.80 17.13
C ALA A 6 -16.37 1.81 15.61
N ALA A 7 -16.08 2.91 14.91
CA ALA A 7 -16.24 3.02 13.46
C ALA A 7 -15.06 2.40 12.69
N LEU A 8 -13.92 2.17 13.36
CA LEU A 8 -12.75 1.53 12.76
C LEU A 8 -12.90 0.02 12.81
N ASP A 9 -12.91 -0.64 11.65
CA ASP A 9 -12.79 -2.09 11.57
C ASP A 9 -11.38 -2.51 12.06
N PRO A 10 -11.27 -3.37 13.09
CA PRO A 10 -9.98 -3.83 13.60
C PRO A 10 -9.05 -4.37 12.52
N LYS A 11 -9.59 -5.02 11.48
CA LYS A 11 -8.78 -5.59 10.38
C LYS A 11 -8.09 -4.50 9.56
N GLU A 12 -8.77 -3.37 9.33
CA GLU A 12 -8.29 -2.26 8.51
C GLU A 12 -7.25 -1.44 9.27
N LEU A 13 -7.49 -1.23 10.56
CA LEU A 13 -6.54 -0.58 11.45
C LEU A 13 -5.22 -1.36 11.56
N ILE A 14 -5.31 -2.70 11.73
CA ILE A 14 -4.14 -3.58 11.76
C ILE A 14 -3.35 -3.46 10.45
N LEU A 15 -4.03 -3.40 9.31
CA LEU A 15 -3.39 -3.26 8.00
C LEU A 15 -2.59 -1.96 7.89
N VAL A 16 -3.14 -0.84 8.37
CA VAL A 16 -2.42 0.45 8.44
C VAL A 16 -1.18 0.34 9.31
N VAL A 17 -1.29 -0.26 10.50
CA VAL A 17 -0.14 -0.43 11.42
C VAL A 17 0.97 -1.26 10.78
N ILE A 18 0.62 -2.40 10.18
CA ILE A 18 1.60 -3.27 9.50
C ILE A 18 2.24 -2.55 8.33
N ALA A 19 1.47 -1.81 7.53
CA ALA A 19 1.98 -1.01 6.42
C ALA A 19 2.99 0.03 6.90
N PHE A 20 2.76 0.70 8.03
CA PHE A 20 3.71 1.66 8.58
C PHE A 20 4.97 1.00 9.17
N VAL A 21 4.82 -0.12 9.87
CA VAL A 21 5.98 -0.87 10.39
C VAL A 21 6.88 -1.32 9.24
N GLY A 22 6.31 -1.83 8.16
CA GLY A 22 7.07 -2.25 6.98
C GLY A 22 7.58 -1.09 6.12
N LEU A 23 7.06 0.13 6.28
CA LEU A 23 7.57 1.30 5.58
C LEU A 23 9.03 1.60 5.96
N VAL A 24 9.40 1.39 7.23
CA VAL A 24 10.77 1.62 7.73
C VAL A 24 11.81 0.82 6.93
N PRO A 25 11.75 -0.53 6.86
CA PRO A 25 12.72 -1.28 6.07
C PRO A 25 12.62 -0.98 4.56
N VAL A 26 11.44 -0.67 4.03
CA VAL A 26 11.29 -0.30 2.61
C VAL A 26 12.05 0.99 2.27
N LEU A 27 11.98 2.00 3.13
CA LEU A 27 12.70 3.24 2.94
C LEU A 27 14.21 3.06 3.19
N LEU A 28 14.61 2.31 4.21
CA LEU A 28 16.02 2.04 4.51
C LEU A 28 16.71 1.19 3.43
N LEU A 29 16.00 0.25 2.81
CA LEU A 29 16.51 -0.63 1.76
C LEU A 29 16.12 -0.16 0.35
N SER A 30 15.61 1.07 0.23
CA SER A 30 15.31 1.70 -1.05
C SER A 30 16.59 1.88 -1.86
N SER A 31 16.62 1.31 -3.06
CA SER A 31 17.72 1.45 -4.01
C SER A 31 17.21 1.97 -5.34
N SER A 32 18.12 2.47 -6.19
CA SER A 32 17.76 2.88 -7.55
C SER A 32 17.12 1.75 -8.37
N ARG A 33 17.44 0.48 -8.04
CA ARG A 33 16.89 -0.71 -8.70
C ARG A 33 15.50 -1.11 -8.17
N SER A 34 15.06 -0.63 -7.01
CA SER A 34 13.77 -1.00 -6.38
C SER A 34 12.72 0.13 -6.34
N LYS A 35 12.95 1.26 -7.03
CA LYS A 35 12.04 2.42 -7.01
C LYS A 35 10.56 2.09 -7.29
N LEU A 36 10.28 1.18 -8.24
CA LEU A 36 8.91 0.76 -8.54
C LEU A 36 8.27 0.01 -7.36
N PHE A 37 9.04 -0.84 -6.69
CA PHE A 37 8.57 -1.55 -5.49
C PHE A 37 8.29 -0.56 -4.35
N THR A 38 9.21 0.38 -4.11
CA THR A 38 9.02 1.44 -3.11
C THR A 38 7.78 2.29 -3.43
N GLY A 39 7.57 2.64 -4.69
CA GLY A 39 6.37 3.39 -5.13
C GLY A 39 5.08 2.62 -4.88
N GLY A 40 5.05 1.32 -5.20
CA GLY A 40 3.88 0.46 -4.91
C GLY A 40 3.59 0.35 -3.41
N TYR A 41 4.64 0.27 -2.59
CA TYR A 41 4.50 0.23 -1.14
C TYR A 41 3.99 1.55 -0.55
N LEU A 42 4.49 2.68 -1.05
CA LEU A 42 3.98 3.99 -0.64
C LEU A 42 2.51 4.17 -1.03
N LEU A 43 2.13 3.73 -2.24
CA LEU A 43 0.73 3.76 -2.68
C LEU A 43 -0.16 2.91 -1.78
N LEU A 44 0.31 1.73 -1.36
CA LEU A 44 -0.38 0.87 -0.40
C LEU A 44 -0.60 1.58 0.94
N CYS A 45 0.45 2.22 1.49
CA CYS A 45 0.36 2.97 2.74
C CYS A 45 -0.66 4.11 2.63
N VAL A 46 -0.60 4.89 1.55
CA VAL A 46 -1.53 6.01 1.32
C VAL A 46 -2.95 5.51 1.19
N GLY A 47 -3.19 4.46 0.40
CA GLY A 47 -4.52 3.85 0.26
C GLY A 47 -5.09 3.38 1.61
N ALA A 48 -4.29 2.67 2.39
CA ALA A 48 -4.70 2.19 3.71
C ALA A 48 -5.08 3.35 4.67
N VAL A 49 -4.29 4.43 4.67
CA VAL A 49 -4.57 5.62 5.50
C VAL A 49 -5.84 6.34 5.05
N VAL A 50 -6.00 6.55 3.74
CA VAL A 50 -7.16 7.26 3.18
C VAL A 50 -8.44 6.50 3.48
N THR A 51 -8.47 5.18 3.30
CA THR A 51 -9.67 4.36 3.59
C THR A 51 -10.04 4.33 5.06
N ASN A 52 -9.05 4.26 5.96
CA ASN A 52 -9.36 4.36 7.39
C ASN A 52 -9.83 5.76 7.81
N LEU A 53 -9.34 6.81 7.14
CA LEU A 53 -9.80 8.18 7.38
C LEU A 53 -11.23 8.38 6.85
N GLU A 54 -11.56 7.81 5.70
CA GLU A 54 -12.91 7.80 5.13
C GLU A 54 -13.89 7.10 6.07
N ALA A 55 -13.55 5.92 6.58
CA ALA A 55 -14.34 5.18 7.56
C ALA A 55 -14.72 6.03 8.79
N VAL A 56 -13.80 6.88 9.26
CA VAL A 56 -14.03 7.75 10.43
C VAL A 56 -14.86 9.00 10.08
N VAL A 57 -14.66 9.59 8.89
CA VAL A 57 -15.22 10.91 8.54
C VAL A 57 -16.52 10.80 7.72
N LEU A 58 -16.60 9.84 6.81
CA LEU A 58 -17.66 9.66 5.82
C LEU A 58 -18.38 8.30 5.92
N GLY A 59 -17.82 7.34 6.66
CA GLY A 59 -18.32 5.97 6.70
C GLY A 59 -17.81 5.17 5.49
N ASP A 60 -18.70 4.53 4.74
CA ASP A 60 -18.35 3.61 3.63
C ASP A 60 -18.70 4.16 2.23
N VAL A 61 -18.73 5.48 2.06
CA VAL A 61 -19.21 6.12 0.82
C VAL A 61 -18.28 5.84 -0.37
N LEU A 62 -16.98 5.86 -0.15
CA LEU A 62 -15.95 5.68 -1.19
C LEU A 62 -15.18 4.37 -1.06
N ASN A 63 -15.49 3.55 -0.05
CA ASN A 63 -14.76 2.34 0.31
C ASN A 63 -14.37 1.44 -0.89
N VAL A 64 -15.29 1.18 -1.83
CA VAL A 64 -15.01 0.37 -3.04
C VAL A 64 -14.01 1.04 -3.97
N VAL A 65 -14.15 2.35 -4.19
CA VAL A 65 -13.27 3.12 -5.09
C VAL A 65 -11.87 3.20 -4.48
N GLU A 66 -11.78 3.44 -3.18
CA GLU A 66 -10.50 3.54 -2.49
C GLU A 66 -9.78 2.20 -2.38
N HIS A 67 -10.50 1.11 -2.12
CA HIS A 67 -9.92 -0.23 -2.19
C HIS A 67 -9.43 -0.56 -3.61
N ALA A 68 -10.21 -0.24 -4.64
CA ALA A 68 -9.80 -0.49 -6.02
C ALA A 68 -8.58 0.36 -6.42
N VAL A 69 -8.57 1.65 -6.10
CA VAL A 69 -7.49 2.56 -6.50
C VAL A 69 -6.25 2.36 -5.64
N GLY A 70 -6.41 2.27 -4.31
CA GLY A 70 -5.33 2.11 -3.36
C GLY A 70 -4.72 0.72 -3.42
N ILE A 71 -5.50 -0.32 -3.10
CA ILE A 71 -4.97 -1.69 -3.00
C ILE A 71 -4.72 -2.29 -4.37
N ALA A 72 -5.70 -2.25 -5.29
CA ALA A 72 -5.50 -2.84 -6.61
C ALA A 72 -4.47 -2.04 -7.43
N GLY A 73 -4.43 -0.71 -7.31
CA GLY A 73 -3.38 0.12 -7.89
C GLY A 73 -1.99 -0.23 -7.37
N ALA A 74 -1.82 -0.39 -6.05
CA ALA A 74 -0.56 -0.88 -5.48
C ALA A 74 -0.19 -2.26 -6.03
N GLY A 75 -1.16 -3.17 -6.15
CA GLY A 75 -0.98 -4.49 -6.78
C GLY A 75 -0.45 -4.41 -8.21
N VAL A 76 -1.00 -3.51 -9.03
CA VAL A 76 -0.51 -3.27 -10.40
C VAL A 76 0.94 -2.77 -10.38
N VAL A 77 1.28 -1.83 -9.49
CA VAL A 77 2.66 -1.32 -9.39
C VAL A 77 3.62 -2.42 -8.96
N PHE A 78 3.25 -3.26 -7.99
CA PHE A 78 4.05 -4.42 -7.59
C PHE A 78 4.23 -5.43 -8.71
N PHE A 79 3.17 -5.70 -9.49
CA PHE A 79 3.26 -6.57 -10.67
C PHE A 79 4.26 -6.02 -11.68
N VAL A 80 4.19 -4.73 -12.00
CA VAL A 80 5.14 -4.06 -12.91
C VAL A 80 6.57 -4.09 -12.34
N ALA A 81 6.73 -3.87 -11.04
CA ALA A 81 8.04 -3.97 -10.38
C ALA A 81 8.64 -5.39 -10.49
N ALA A 82 7.84 -6.42 -10.26
CA ALA A 82 8.27 -7.82 -10.39
C ALA A 82 8.62 -8.17 -11.84
N TYR A 83 7.77 -7.77 -12.80
CA TYR A 83 8.00 -8.01 -14.23
C TYR A 83 9.29 -7.34 -14.72
N THR A 84 9.49 -6.07 -14.39
CA THR A 84 10.70 -5.32 -14.79
C THR A 84 11.95 -5.89 -14.13
N ARG A 85 11.89 -6.31 -12.87
CA ARG A 85 13.00 -6.99 -12.20
C ARG A 85 13.34 -8.30 -12.89
N ARG A 86 12.35 -9.13 -13.24
CA ARG A 86 12.55 -10.38 -13.96
C ARG A 86 13.25 -10.17 -15.30
N ARG A 87 12.79 -9.18 -16.09
CA ARG A 87 13.42 -8.84 -17.39
C ARG A 87 14.89 -8.47 -17.24
N ARG A 88 15.26 -7.70 -16.21
CA ARG A 88 16.65 -7.33 -15.94
C ARG A 88 17.52 -8.52 -15.56
N VAL A 89 17.03 -9.40 -14.68
CA VAL A 89 17.78 -10.61 -14.27
C VAL A 89 18.03 -11.53 -15.46
N LEU A 90 17.06 -11.69 -16.36
CA LEU A 90 17.24 -12.49 -17.57
C LEU A 90 18.29 -11.88 -18.52
N ALA A 91 18.30 -10.56 -18.68
CA ALA A 91 19.27 -9.86 -19.53
C ALA A 91 20.69 -9.79 -18.92
N GLU A 92 20.83 -9.88 -17.59
CA GLU A 92 22.14 -9.93 -16.91
C GLU A 92 22.73 -11.35 -16.87
N GLY A 93 21.92 -12.38 -17.17
CA GLY A 93 22.33 -13.80 -17.19
C GLY A 93 22.65 -14.35 -18.59
N GLU A 94 22.47 -13.55 -19.63
CA GLU A 94 22.98 -13.76 -21.00
C GLU A 94 24.32 -13.01 -21.18
#